data_AF-A0A955H0W6-F1
#
_entry.id   AF-A0A955H0W6-F1
#
_cell.length_a   1.000
_cell.length_b   1.000
_cell.length_c   1.000
_cell.angle_alpha   90.00
_cell.angle_beta   90.00
_cell.angle_gamma   90.00
#
_symmetry.space_group_name_H-M   'P 1'
#
loop_
_entity.id
_entity.type
_entity.pdbx_description
1 polymer ?
#
loop_
_entity_poly.entity_id
_entity_poly.type
_entity_poly.pdbx_seq_one_letter_code
_entity_poly.pdbx_strand_id
1 'polypeptide(L)'
;MKKTLQRGFTLIELLVVIAIIGILAAVVLASLNDARQSGSDAAIQQSLGNARSQSEIVYNKNGAFSYAGVCVDPQVVQLMTAAASSSGATAVVTTGTGAGTSVTCRADATSWAITAPLASTSTVSWCVDSSGAVGRVTTTGSITVGSAPTQFTCS
;
A
#
# COMPACT_ATOMS: atom_id res chain seq x y z
N MET A 1 66.53 -10.81 -23.75
CA MET A 1 65.26 -10.93 -22.99
C MET A 1 64.57 -9.57 -23.02
N LYS A 2 63.40 -9.45 -23.68
CA LYS A 2 62.64 -8.19 -23.75
C LYS A 2 61.87 -8.01 -22.43
N LYS A 3 62.27 -7.06 -21.58
CA LYS A 3 61.50 -6.67 -20.39
C LYS A 3 60.21 -5.98 -20.85
N THR A 4 59.07 -6.63 -20.61
CA THR A 4 57.76 -6.00 -20.76
C THR A 4 57.55 -5.05 -19.58
N LEU A 5 57.47 -3.74 -19.86
CA LEU A 5 57.10 -2.74 -18.86
C LEU A 5 55.63 -2.97 -18.49
N GLN A 6 55.38 -3.51 -17.29
CA GLN A 6 54.03 -3.58 -16.74
C GLN A 6 53.56 -2.16 -16.45
N ARG A 7 52.56 -1.68 -17.21
CA ARG A 7 51.89 -0.40 -16.94
C ARG A 7 51.00 -0.57 -15.71
N GLY A 8 51.35 0.07 -14.61
CA GLY A 8 50.50 0.18 -13.43
C GLY A 8 49.36 1.17 -13.66
N PHE A 9 48.23 0.93 -13.01
CA PHE A 9 47.08 1.84 -13.02
C PHE A 9 47.42 3.12 -12.24
N THR A 10 47.08 4.29 -12.77
CA THR A 10 47.34 5.54 -12.06
C THR A 10 46.26 5.80 -11.00
N LEU A 11 46.63 6.45 -9.89
CA LEU A 11 45.67 6.82 -8.85
C LEU A 11 44.57 7.75 -9.38
N ILE A 12 44.90 8.61 -10.35
CA ILE A 12 43.94 9.52 -10.97
C ILE A 12 42.93 8.76 -11.85
N GLU A 13 43.35 7.73 -12.58
CA GLU A 13 42.43 6.88 -13.35
C GLU A 13 41.42 6.18 -12.42
N LEU A 14 41.85 5.72 -11.25
CA LEU A 14 40.95 5.06 -10.30
C LEU A 14 39.97 6.07 -9.68
N LEU A 15 40.44 7.27 -9.37
CA LEU A 15 39.64 8.34 -8.79
C LEU A 15 38.52 8.80 -9.75
N VAL A 16 38.82 8.97 -11.04
CA VAL A 16 37.80 9.34 -12.04
C VAL A 16 36.73 8.25 -12.20
N VAL A 17 37.12 6.97 -12.15
CA VAL A 17 36.17 5.86 -12.30
C VAL A 17 35.17 5.82 -11.13
N ILE A 18 35.64 5.94 -9.89
CA ILE A 18 34.74 5.97 -8.73
C ILE A 18 33.84 7.22 -8.73
N ALA A 19 34.33 8.34 -9.27
CA ALA A 19 33.53 9.55 -9.42
C ALA A 19 32.38 9.34 -10.42
N ILE A 20 32.65 8.72 -11.58
CA ILE A 20 31.61 8.42 -12.59
C ILE A 20 30.60 7.40 -12.04
N ILE A 21 31.07 6.33 -11.39
CA ILE A 21 30.19 5.32 -10.77
C ILE A 21 29.30 5.98 -9.70
N GLY A 22 29.84 6.89 -8.90
CA GLY A 22 29.08 7.64 -7.90
C GLY A 22 27.93 8.45 -8.49
N ILE A 23 28.17 9.17 -9.60
CA ILE A 23 27.13 9.96 -10.28
C ILE A 23 26.04 9.04 -10.86
N LEU A 24 26.43 7.96 -11.55
CA LEU A 24 25.48 7.01 -12.13
C LEU A 24 24.64 6.31 -11.05
N ALA A 25 25.27 5.91 -9.94
CA ALA A 25 24.57 5.26 -8.82
C ALA A 25 23.53 6.18 -8.18
N ALA A 26 23.80 7.48 -8.04
CA ALA A 26 22.85 8.43 -7.46
C ALA A 26 21.57 8.57 -8.31
N VAL A 27 21.69 8.66 -9.63
CA VAL A 27 20.54 8.76 -10.55
C VAL A 27 19.70 7.48 -10.53
N VAL A 28 20.35 6.31 -10.54
CA VAL A 28 19.67 5.01 -10.50
C VAL A 28 18.95 4.79 -9.17
N LEU A 29 19.54 5.23 -8.05
CA LEU A 29 18.92 5.08 -6.75
C LEU A 29 17.62 5.89 -6.62
N ALA A 30 17.62 7.13 -7.14
CA ALA A 30 16.44 7.98 -7.15
C ALA A 30 15.28 7.32 -7.94
N SER A 31 15.54 6.86 -9.17
CA SER A 31 14.51 6.23 -10.00
C SER A 31 14.00 4.89 -9.45
N LEU A 32 14.87 4.12 -8.79
CA LEU A 32 14.50 2.86 -8.15
C LEU A 32 13.56 3.07 -6.95
N ASN A 33 13.74 4.15 -6.18
CA ASN A 33 12.88 4.44 -5.03
C ASN A 33 11.44 4.74 -5.47
N ASP A 34 11.26 5.56 -6.50
CA ASP A 34 9.93 5.89 -7.05
C ASP A 34 9.24 4.67 -7.65
N ALA A 35 10.00 3.81 -8.36
CA ALA A 35 9.50 2.56 -8.91
C ALA A 35 9.04 1.59 -7.80
N ARG A 36 9.77 1.50 -6.69
CA ARG A 36 9.40 0.67 -5.53
C ARG A 36 8.12 1.17 -4.86
N GLN A 37 7.98 2.48 -4.67
CA GLN A 37 6.76 3.06 -4.11
C GLN A 37 5.56 2.82 -5.03
N SER A 38 5.72 3.02 -6.34
CA SER A 38 4.67 2.76 -7.33
C SER A 38 4.26 1.28 -7.37
N GLY A 39 5.21 0.35 -7.26
CA GLY A 39 4.92 -1.08 -7.17
C GLY A 39 4.18 -1.45 -5.88
N SER A 40 4.53 -0.80 -4.77
CA SER A 40 3.85 -0.99 -3.49
C SER A 40 2.41 -0.48 -3.53
N ASP A 41 2.18 0.69 -4.14
CA ASP A 41 0.85 1.24 -4.40
C ASP A 41 0.00 0.28 -5.24
N ALA A 42 0.55 -0.31 -6.30
CA ALA A 42 -0.14 -1.28 -7.13
C ALA A 42 -0.53 -2.55 -6.34
N ALA A 43 0.36 -3.04 -5.47
CA ALA A 43 0.08 -4.19 -4.60
C ALA A 43 -1.04 -3.90 -3.59
N ILE A 44 -1.11 -2.67 -3.06
CA ILE A 44 -2.19 -2.21 -2.19
C ILE A 44 -3.52 -2.20 -2.94
N GLN A 45 -3.54 -1.63 -4.15
CA GLN A 45 -4.73 -1.58 -4.99
C GLN A 45 -5.25 -2.98 -5.32
N GLN A 46 -4.35 -3.91 -5.66
CA GLN A 46 -4.69 -5.31 -5.92
C GLN A 46 -5.24 -6.01 -4.67
N SER A 47 -4.61 -5.81 -3.51
CA SER A 47 -5.04 -6.39 -2.24
C SER A 47 -6.45 -5.93 -1.86
N LEU A 48 -6.74 -4.63 -1.98
CA LEU A 48 -8.07 -4.07 -1.73
C LEU A 48 -9.10 -4.47 -2.78
N GLY A 49 -8.71 -4.59 -4.05
CA GLY A 49 -9.58 -5.13 -5.10
C GLY A 49 -9.99 -6.57 -4.84
N ASN A 50 -9.07 -7.40 -4.36
CA ASN A 50 -9.38 -8.76 -3.91
C ASN A 50 -10.26 -8.76 -2.65
N ALA A 51 -10.03 -7.84 -1.71
CA ALA A 51 -10.80 -7.73 -0.49
C ALA A 51 -12.27 -7.40 -0.78
N ARG A 52 -12.51 -6.57 -1.80
CA ARG A 52 -13.86 -6.33 -2.34
C ARG A 52 -14.52 -7.62 -2.81
N SER A 53 -13.86 -8.40 -3.66
CA SER A 53 -14.42 -9.69 -4.11
C SER A 53 -14.71 -10.65 -2.94
N GLN A 54 -13.86 -10.68 -1.91
CA GLN A 54 -14.09 -11.47 -0.71
C GLN A 54 -15.26 -10.95 0.13
N SER A 55 -15.46 -9.62 0.19
CA SER A 55 -16.60 -9.04 0.90
C SER A 55 -17.95 -9.44 0.31
N GLU A 56 -18.04 -9.63 -1.01
CA GLU A 56 -19.23 -10.15 -1.70
C GLU A 56 -19.50 -11.63 -1.33
N ILE A 57 -18.43 -12.41 -1.12
CA ILE A 57 -18.55 -13.79 -0.62
C ILE A 57 -19.08 -13.77 0.81
N VAL A 58 -18.62 -12.85 1.65
CA VAL A 58 -19.13 -12.67 3.03
C VAL A 58 -20.62 -12.30 3.00
N TYR A 59 -21.04 -11.43 2.09
CA TYR A 59 -22.46 -11.07 1.92
C TYR A 59 -23.33 -12.30 1.67
N ASN A 60 -22.94 -13.18 0.77
CA ASN A 60 -23.71 -14.38 0.42
C ASN A 60 -23.45 -15.58 1.36
N LYS A 61 -22.64 -15.42 2.40
CA LYS A 61 -22.23 -16.54 3.27
C LYS A 61 -23.44 -17.08 4.04
N ASN A 62 -23.72 -18.38 3.85
CA ASN A 62 -24.81 -19.08 4.53
C ASN A 62 -26.19 -18.42 4.39
N GLY A 63 -26.43 -17.64 3.31
CA GLY A 63 -27.71 -16.95 3.09
C GLY A 63 -27.99 -15.81 4.08
N ALA A 64 -26.97 -15.28 4.75
CA ALA A 64 -27.12 -14.16 5.67
C ALA A 64 -27.42 -12.83 4.96
N PHE A 65 -27.00 -12.69 3.69
CA PHE A 65 -27.18 -11.47 2.87
C PHE A 65 -26.76 -10.20 3.62
N SER A 66 -25.57 -10.25 4.25
CA SER A 66 -25.13 -9.23 5.19
C SER A 66 -23.63 -9.03 5.22
N TYR A 67 -23.20 -7.77 5.35
CA TYR A 67 -21.78 -7.39 5.44
C TYR A 67 -21.22 -7.34 6.86
N ALA A 68 -21.99 -7.64 7.91
CA ALA A 68 -21.60 -7.41 9.30
C ALA A 68 -20.29 -8.13 9.73
N GLY A 69 -19.88 -9.18 9.00
CA GLY A 69 -18.67 -9.94 9.24
C GLY A 69 -17.45 -9.58 8.38
N VAL A 70 -17.56 -8.63 7.44
CA VAL A 70 -16.50 -8.38 6.44
C VAL A 70 -15.15 -8.07 7.09
N CYS A 71 -15.12 -7.17 8.07
CA CYS A 71 -13.86 -6.73 8.66
C CYS A 71 -13.18 -7.75 9.56
N VAL A 72 -13.88 -8.81 9.95
CA VAL A 72 -13.35 -9.89 10.79
C VAL A 72 -13.23 -11.21 10.03
N ASP A 73 -13.66 -11.27 8.77
CA ASP A 73 -13.49 -12.45 7.94
C ASP A 73 -11.99 -12.72 7.71
N PRO A 74 -11.50 -13.94 7.94
CA PRO A 74 -10.07 -14.24 7.86
C PRO A 74 -9.44 -13.89 6.51
N GLN A 75 -10.16 -14.06 5.40
CA GLN A 75 -9.62 -13.79 4.06
C GLN A 75 -9.51 -12.29 3.81
N VAL A 76 -10.50 -11.51 4.26
CA VAL A 76 -10.47 -10.05 4.18
C VAL A 76 -9.34 -9.50 5.06
N VAL A 77 -9.18 -10.00 6.28
CA VAL A 77 -8.10 -9.59 7.20
C VAL A 77 -6.71 -9.90 6.63
N GLN A 78 -6.53 -11.05 5.98
CA GLN A 78 -5.27 -11.38 5.30
C GLN A 78 -4.94 -10.39 4.18
N LEU A 79 -5.93 -10.00 3.38
CA LEU A 79 -5.74 -9.03 2.30
C LEU A 79 -5.45 -7.62 2.84
N MET A 80 -6.10 -7.23 3.93
CA MET A 80 -5.76 -5.99 4.64
C MET A 80 -4.35 -6.01 5.21
N THR A 81 -3.90 -7.15 5.73
CA THR A 81 -2.53 -7.31 6.26
C THR A 81 -1.49 -7.26 5.14
N ALA A 82 -1.81 -7.80 3.96
CA ALA A 82 -0.96 -7.68 2.77
C ALA A 82 -0.85 -6.21 2.31
N ALA A 83 -1.96 -5.47 2.30
CA ALA A 83 -1.97 -4.04 2.04
C ALA A 83 -1.18 -3.25 3.09
N ALA A 84 -1.28 -3.61 4.37
CA ALA A 84 -0.51 -2.99 5.45
C ALA A 84 0.99 -3.19 5.27
N SER A 85 1.41 -4.40 4.93
CA SER A 85 2.82 -4.74 4.69
C SER A 85 3.41 -3.99 3.49
N SER A 86 2.59 -3.73 2.48
CA SER A 86 2.99 -3.00 1.26
C SER A 86 3.03 -1.49 1.47
N SER A 87 2.19 -0.96 2.35
CA SER A 87 2.10 0.49 2.65
C SER A 87 3.04 0.96 3.75
N GLY A 88 3.60 0.05 4.55
CA GLY A 88 4.31 0.40 5.78
C GLY A 88 3.37 0.85 6.90
N ALA A 89 2.10 0.44 6.84
CA ALA A 89 1.12 0.77 7.87
C ALA A 89 1.51 0.17 9.23
N THR A 90 1.12 0.86 10.29
CA THR A 90 1.47 0.53 11.69
C THR A 90 0.45 -0.39 12.36
N ALA A 91 -0.75 -0.51 11.78
CA ALA A 91 -1.82 -1.35 12.28
C ALA A 91 -2.81 -1.73 11.18
N VAL A 92 -3.50 -2.85 11.40
CA VAL A 92 -4.75 -3.22 10.73
C VAL A 92 -5.87 -3.06 11.75
N VAL A 93 -6.83 -2.20 11.44
CA VAL A 93 -7.94 -1.83 12.31
C VAL A 93 -9.22 -2.41 11.72
N THR A 94 -9.74 -3.45 12.36
CA THR A 94 -10.96 -4.17 11.92
C THR A 94 -12.23 -3.65 12.58
N THR A 95 -12.09 -2.81 13.62
CA THR A 95 -13.18 -2.15 14.33
C THR A 95 -12.70 -0.78 14.83
N GLY A 96 -13.60 0.21 14.87
CA GLY A 96 -13.27 1.55 15.38
C GLY A 96 -12.62 2.47 14.33
N THR A 97 -11.96 3.52 14.80
CA THR A 97 -11.35 4.55 13.94
C THR A 97 -9.84 4.30 13.85
N GLY A 98 -9.33 4.15 12.63
CA GLY A 98 -7.90 4.00 12.40
C GLY A 98 -7.20 5.36 12.21
N ALA A 99 -5.92 5.41 12.60
CA ALA A 99 -5.04 6.52 12.27
C ALA A 99 -4.73 6.56 10.76
N GLY A 100 -4.24 7.68 10.26
CA GLY A 100 -3.89 7.81 8.83
C GLY A 100 -2.81 6.86 8.34
N THR A 101 -2.08 6.23 9.27
CA THR A 101 -1.03 5.23 9.03
C THR A 101 -1.53 3.80 9.21
N SER A 102 -2.85 3.57 9.29
CA SER A 102 -3.43 2.25 9.51
C SER A 102 -4.35 1.84 8.37
N VAL A 103 -4.32 0.55 8.03
CA VAL A 103 -5.34 -0.04 7.18
C VAL A 103 -6.60 -0.18 8.02
N THR A 104 -7.70 0.43 7.60
CA THR A 104 -8.94 0.49 8.38
C THR A 104 -10.06 -0.17 7.59
N CYS A 105 -10.84 -1.00 8.26
CA CYS A 105 -12.09 -1.54 7.76
C CYS A 105 -13.22 -1.18 8.71
N ARG A 106 -14.36 -0.80 8.13
CA ARG A 106 -15.64 -0.90 8.83
C ARG A 106 -16.68 -1.54 7.96
N ALA A 107 -17.58 -2.25 8.63
CA ALA A 107 -18.72 -2.88 8.02
C ALA A 107 -19.89 -2.86 9.00
N ASP A 108 -21.09 -2.78 8.44
CA ASP A 108 -22.35 -3.10 9.12
C ASP A 108 -23.12 -4.13 8.30
N ALA A 109 -24.39 -4.35 8.61
CA ALA A 109 -25.17 -5.35 7.90
C ALA A 109 -25.38 -5.04 6.40
N THR A 110 -25.29 -3.76 6.01
CA THR A 110 -25.73 -3.25 4.71
C THR A 110 -24.62 -2.65 3.87
N SER A 111 -23.50 -2.28 4.48
CA SER A 111 -22.43 -1.53 3.82
C SER A 111 -21.09 -1.77 4.49
N TRP A 112 -20.02 -1.52 3.74
CA TRP A 112 -18.66 -1.64 4.24
C TRP A 112 -17.71 -0.74 3.43
N ALA A 113 -16.59 -0.38 4.06
CA ALA A 113 -15.49 0.31 3.41
C ALA A 113 -14.15 -0.15 3.99
N ILE A 114 -13.15 -0.27 3.12
CA ILE A 114 -11.77 -0.57 3.50
C ILE A 114 -10.86 0.49 2.90
N THR A 115 -9.93 0.98 3.71
CA THR A 115 -8.94 1.98 3.32
C THR A 115 -7.54 1.55 3.71
N ALA A 116 -6.56 1.77 2.84
CA ALA A 116 -5.15 1.52 3.12
C ALA A 116 -4.30 2.73 2.69
N PRO A 117 -3.35 3.20 3.51
CA PRO A 117 -2.45 4.28 3.12
C PRO A 117 -1.60 3.87 1.91
N LEU A 118 -1.26 4.82 1.04
CA LEU A 118 -0.35 4.58 -0.07
C LEU A 118 1.11 4.77 0.38
N ALA A 119 2.02 3.96 -0.18
CA ALA A 119 3.44 4.03 0.14
C ALA A 119 4.09 5.30 -0.44
N SER A 120 3.56 5.80 -1.57
CA SER A 120 4.05 7.00 -2.22
C SER A 120 3.69 8.31 -1.51
N THR A 121 2.67 8.32 -0.63
CA THR A 121 2.20 9.55 0.02
C THR A 121 1.53 9.27 1.37
N SER A 122 2.10 9.80 2.46
CA SER A 122 1.59 9.58 3.83
C SER A 122 0.21 10.20 4.11
N THR A 123 -0.28 11.06 3.22
CA THR A 123 -1.56 11.77 3.35
C THR A 123 -2.62 11.25 2.38
N VAL A 124 -2.34 10.21 1.60
CA VAL A 124 -3.29 9.65 0.63
C VAL A 124 -3.47 8.16 0.90
N SER A 125 -4.73 7.74 0.95
CA SER A 125 -5.12 6.34 1.09
C SER A 125 -5.84 5.86 -0.17
N TRP A 126 -5.74 4.58 -0.47
CA TRP A 126 -6.63 3.90 -1.40
C TRP A 126 -7.85 3.38 -0.66
N CYS A 127 -9.04 3.60 -1.21
CA CYS A 127 -10.31 3.22 -0.63
C CYS A 127 -11.10 2.34 -1.59
N VAL A 128 -11.79 1.34 -1.05
CA VAL A 128 -12.80 0.52 -1.72
C VAL A 128 -14.04 0.39 -0.82
N ASP A 129 -15.23 0.39 -1.41
CA ASP A 129 -16.49 0.25 -0.66
C ASP A 129 -17.54 -0.66 -1.32
N SER A 130 -18.63 -0.89 -0.59
CA SER A 130 -19.78 -1.72 -1.00
C SER A 130 -20.64 -1.10 -2.11
N SER A 131 -20.53 0.21 -2.37
CA SER A 131 -21.19 0.86 -3.51
C SER A 131 -20.44 0.63 -4.83
N GLY A 132 -19.21 0.12 -4.70
CA GLY A 132 -18.31 -0.15 -5.80
C GLY A 132 -17.38 1.01 -6.14
N ALA A 133 -17.34 2.05 -5.30
CA ALA A 133 -16.38 3.12 -5.45
C ALA A 133 -14.97 2.59 -5.14
N VAL A 134 -14.02 3.08 -5.94
CA VAL A 134 -12.61 2.71 -5.85
C VAL A 134 -11.81 3.96 -6.18
N GLY A 135 -10.90 4.38 -5.30
CA GLY A 135 -10.11 5.57 -5.57
C GLY A 135 -9.20 6.03 -4.44
N ARG A 136 -8.50 7.13 -4.72
CA ARG A 136 -7.63 7.82 -3.76
C ARG A 136 -8.47 8.75 -2.88
N VAL A 137 -8.19 8.75 -1.58
CA VAL A 137 -8.84 9.61 -0.57
C VAL A 137 -7.77 10.30 0.27
N THR A 138 -7.97 11.58 0.56
CA THR A 138 -7.04 12.35 1.41
C THR A 138 -7.24 12.00 2.88
N THR A 139 -6.14 11.70 3.55
CA THR A 139 -6.10 11.20 4.92
C THR A 139 -5.90 12.37 5.89
N THR A 140 -6.96 13.11 6.18
CA THR A 140 -6.90 14.13 7.24
C THR A 140 -7.16 13.46 8.57
N GLY A 141 -6.10 13.17 9.34
CA GLY A 141 -6.16 12.83 10.77
C GLY A 141 -7.32 11.95 11.17
N SER A 142 -7.13 10.63 11.01
CA SER A 142 -8.12 9.56 11.16
C SER A 142 -8.95 9.32 9.90
N ILE A 143 -8.90 8.08 9.41
CA ILE A 143 -9.84 7.65 8.38
C ILE A 143 -11.17 7.50 9.11
N THR A 144 -11.95 8.57 9.14
CA THR A 144 -13.37 8.51 9.50
C THR A 144 -14.10 7.78 8.38
N VAL A 145 -14.01 6.45 8.39
CA VAL A 145 -15.17 5.64 8.03
C VAL A 145 -16.22 6.05 9.07
N GLY A 146 -17.21 6.83 8.64
CA GLY A 146 -17.88 7.83 9.48
C GLY A 146 -18.29 7.34 10.88
N SER A 147 -18.32 8.25 11.84
CA SER A 147 -18.87 8.01 13.18
C SER A 147 -20.39 7.74 13.17
N ALA A 148 -21.03 7.82 12.01
CA ALA A 148 -22.43 7.49 11.79
C ALA A 148 -22.54 6.24 10.88
N PRO A 149 -23.52 5.36 11.10
CA PRO A 149 -23.75 4.11 10.35
C PRO A 149 -24.19 4.32 8.88
N THR A 150 -23.84 5.43 8.23
CA THR A 150 -24.27 5.77 6.87
C THR A 150 -23.18 6.37 5.99
N GLN A 151 -21.94 6.53 6.48
CA GLN A 151 -20.81 7.06 5.69
C GLN A 151 -19.70 6.02 5.60
N PHE A 152 -19.98 4.94 4.88
CA PHE A 152 -19.02 3.91 4.46
C PHE A 152 -18.62 4.13 3.00
N THR A 153 -18.35 5.38 2.60
CA THR A 153 -18.14 5.74 1.19
C THR A 153 -16.75 6.28 0.96
N CYS A 154 -16.14 5.84 -0.14
CA CYS A 154 -14.91 6.42 -0.68
C CYS A 154 -15.24 7.75 -1.39
N SER A 155 -15.38 8.83 -0.61
CA SER A 155 -15.65 10.19 -1.13
C SER A 155 -14.64 11.21 -0.61
#